data_AF-A0A554JXL2-F1
#
_entry.id   AF-A0A554JXL2-F1
#
_cell.length_a   1.000
_cell.length_b   1.000
_cell.length_c   1.000
_cell.angle_alpha   90.00
_cell.angle_beta   90.00
_cell.angle_gamma   90.00
#
_symmetry.space_group_name_H-M   'P 1'
#
loop_
_entity.id
_entity.type
_entity.pdbx_description
1 polymer ?
#
loop_
_entity_poly.entity_id
_entity_poly.type
_entity_poly.pdbx_seq_one_letter_code
_entity_poly.pdbx_strand_id
1 'polypeptide(L)' 'MSTRLTIDLPKQTKDRLARLALRYGFSLSELSRRVFEELSSEIPEESFNDYKDAARLRASLRRAVRDWRAGRVRRRV' A
#
# COMPACT_ATOMS: atom_id res chain seq x y z
N MET A 1 16.06 0.60 -4.55
CA MET A 1 16.15 0.55 -3.07
C MET A 1 15.35 -0.65 -2.59
N SER A 2 15.91 -1.49 -1.71
CA SER A 2 15.19 -2.65 -1.16
C SER A 2 14.37 -2.19 0.06
N THR A 3 13.07 -1.95 -0.16
CA THR A 3 12.15 -1.56 0.91
C THR A 3 11.61 -2.82 1.56
N ARG A 4 12.00 -3.10 2.81
CA ARG A 4 11.50 -4.25 3.57
C ARG A 4 10.13 -3.92 4.17
N LEU A 5 9.07 -4.55 3.66
CA LEU A 5 7.72 -4.49 4.21
C LEU A 5 7.52 -5.66 5.18
N THR A 6 7.18 -5.34 6.43
CA THR A 6 6.77 -6.32 7.45
C THR A 6 5.27 -6.15 7.67
N ILE A 7 4.51 -7.23 7.50
CA ILE A 7 3.07 -7.26 7.68
C ILE A 7 2.75 -8.29 8.76
N ASP A 8 2.16 -7.83 9.86
CA ASP A 8 1.69 -8.72 10.92
C ASP A 8 0.32 -9.28 10.55
N LEU A 9 0.24 -10.61 10.49
CA LEU A 9 -0.99 -11.33 10.16
C LEU A 9 -1.33 -12.31 11.28
N PRO A 10 -2.63 -12.53 11.55
CA PRO A 10 -3.06 -13.62 12.40
C PRO A 10 -2.51 -14.96 11.90
N LYS A 11 -2.09 -15.83 12.82
CA LYS A 11 -1.46 -17.13 12.51
C LYS A 11 -2.29 -17.96 11.51
N GLN A 12 -3.59 -18.05 11.71
CA GLN A 12 -4.50 -18.81 10.84
C GLN A 12 -4.48 -18.30 9.38
N THR A 13 -4.47 -16.97 9.19
CA THR A 13 -4.40 -16.33 7.88
C THR A 13 -3.05 -16.63 7.22
N LYS A 14 -1.96 -16.50 7.98
CA LYS A 14 -0.60 -16.80 7.49
C LYS A 14 -0.47 -18.25 7.03
N ASP A 15 -0.97 -19.20 7.82
CA ASP A 15 -0.92 -20.63 7.48
C ASP A 15 -1.76 -20.97 6.25
N ARG A 16 -2.93 -20.34 6.12
CA ARG A 16 -3.78 -20.47 4.92
C ARG A 16 -3.05 -19.97 3.68
N LEU A 17 -2.44 -18.79 3.73
CA LEU A 17 -1.70 -18.21 2.61
C LEU A 17 -0.45 -19.02 2.27
N ALA A 18 0.27 -19.53 3.27
CA ALA A 18 1.42 -20.41 3.05
C ALA A 18 1.03 -21.67 2.29
N ARG A 19 -0.08 -22.32 2.68
CA ARG A 19 -0.62 -23.49 1.95
C ARG A 19 -1.05 -23.13 0.53
N LEU A 20 -1.63 -21.94 0.33
CA LEU A 20 -2.01 -21.47 -0.99
C LEU A 20 -0.77 -21.28 -1.88
N ALA A 21 0.28 -20.64 -1.37
CA ALA A 21 1.53 -20.45 -2.09
C ALA A 21 2.16 -21.79 -2.50
N LEU A 22 2.19 -22.76 -1.58
CA LEU A 22 2.70 -24.10 -1.86
C LEU A 22 1.90 -24.83 -2.96
N ARG A 23 0.58 -24.66 -3.03
CA ARG A 23 -0.26 -25.23 -4.11
C ARG A 23 0.13 -24.71 -5.49
N TYR A 24 0.64 -23.48 -5.56
CA TYR A 24 1.13 -22.87 -6.79
C TYR A 24 2.65 -23.08 -6.99
N GLY A 25 3.31 -23.87 -6.14
CA GLY A 25 4.76 -24.13 -6.24
C GLY A 25 5.64 -22.98 -5.77
N PHE A 26 5.10 -22.02 -5.01
CA PHE A 26 5.81 -20.83 -4.55
C PHE A 26 6.02 -20.82 -3.04
N SER A 27 7.08 -20.12 -2.60
CA SER A 27 7.17 -19.66 -1.21
C SER A 27 6.14 -18.56 -0.94
N LEU A 28 5.71 -18.39 0.31
CA LEU A 28 4.77 -17.32 0.67
C LEU A 28 5.31 -15.93 0.29
N SER A 29 6.62 -15.70 0.46
CA SER A 29 7.27 -14.44 0.08
C SER A 29 7.23 -14.21 -1.43
N GLU A 30 7.42 -15.25 -2.23
CA GLU A 30 7.41 -15.12 -3.69
C GLU A 30 6.00 -14.90 -4.23
N LEU A 31 5.01 -15.65 -3.73
CA LEU A 31 3.61 -15.42 -4.09
C LEU A 31 3.21 -13.98 -3.73
N SER A 32 3.51 -13.55 -2.50
CA SER A 32 3.20 -12.19 -2.05
C SER A 32 3.85 -11.14 -2.96
N ARG A 33 5.12 -11.33 -3.33
CA ARG A 33 5.83 -10.41 -4.22
C ARG A 33 5.14 -10.29 -5.58
N ARG A 34 4.78 -11.41 -6.21
CA ARG A 34 4.10 -11.40 -7.52
C ARG A 34 2.76 -10.69 -7.46
N VAL A 35 1.98 -10.97 -6.42
CA VAL A 35 0.68 -10.29 -6.19
C VAL A 35 0.90 -8.79 -6.01
N PHE A 36 1.91 -8.36 -5.24
CA PHE A 36 2.19 -6.93 -5.08
C PHE A 36 2.68 -6.29 -6.38
N GLU A 37 3.49 -6.98 -7.19
CA GLU A 37 3.94 -6.48 -8.49
C GLU A 37 2.75 -6.30 -9.46
N GLU A 38 1.84 -7.27 -9.50
CA GLU A 38 0.61 -7.21 -10.31
C GLU A 38 -0.33 -6.09 -9.84
N LEU A 39 -0.61 -6.01 -8.54
CA LEU A 39 -1.42 -4.91 -8.00
C LEU A 39 -0.76 -3.55 -8.22
N SER A 40 0.58 -3.47 -8.18
CA SER A 40 1.28 -2.21 -8.41
C SER A 40 1.24 -1.76 -9.87
N SER A 41 1.18 -2.69 -10.83
CA SER A 41 1.10 -2.34 -12.25
C SER A 41 -0.27 -1.82 -12.65
N GLU A 42 -1.33 -2.16 -11.89
CA GLU A 42 -2.67 -1.60 -12.07
C GLU A 42 -2.82 -0.20 -11.48
N ILE A 43 -1.96 0.19 -10.53
CA ILE A 43 -2.00 1.53 -9.93
C ILE A 43 -1.33 2.50 -10.92
N PRO A 44 -2.05 3.49 -11.46
CA PRO A 44 -1.44 4.47 -12.35
C PRO A 44 -0.35 5.24 -11.60
N GLU A 45 0.83 5.35 -12.22
CA GLU A 45 1.91 6.19 -11.72
C GLU A 45 1.53 7.65 -11.92
N GLU A 46 0.79 8.21 -10.96
CA GLU A 46 0.40 9.61 -10.98
C GLU A 46 1.47 10.50 -10.32
N SER A 47 1.89 11.53 -11.05
CA SER A 47 2.71 12.61 -10.53
C SER A 47 1.85 13.80 -10.16
N PHE A 48 2.24 14.53 -9.11
CA PHE A 48 1.63 15.83 -8.82
C PHE A 48 1.68 16.78 -10.02
N ASN A 49 2.65 16.62 -10.92
CA ASN A 49 2.81 17.46 -12.09
C ASN A 49 1.71 17.22 -13.15
N ASP A 50 0.99 16.09 -13.06
CA ASP A 50 -0.10 15.75 -13.99
C ASP A 50 -1.38 16.56 -13.68
N TYR A 51 -1.39 17.27 -12.55
CA TYR A 51 -2.52 18.05 -12.07
C TYR A 51 -2.30 19.55 -12.32
N LYS A 52 -3.33 20.22 -12.86
CA LYS A 52 -3.33 21.68 -13.13
C LYS A 52 -2.89 22.52 -11.92
N ASP A 53 -3.28 22.10 -10.71
CA ASP A 53 -2.97 22.78 -9.44
C ASP A 53 -2.06 21.94 -8.52
N ALA A 54 -0.98 21.39 -9.06
CA ALA A 54 0.01 20.58 -8.33
C ALA A 54 0.42 21.15 -6.96
N ALA A 55 0.65 22.47 -6.88
CA ALA A 55 1.08 23.15 -5.67
C ALA A 55 0.01 23.11 -4.56
N ARG A 56 -1.26 23.33 -4.92
CA ARG A 56 -2.38 23.29 -3.98
C ARG A 56 -2.64 21.87 -3.48
N LEU A 57 -2.54 20.88 -4.36
CA LEU A 57 -2.63 19.46 -4.02
C LEU A 57 -1.55 19.04 -3.02
N ARG A 58 -0.29 19.40 -3.28
CA ARG A 58 0.83 19.15 -2.35
C ARG A 58 0.59 19.79 -0.99
N ALA A 59 0.11 21.03 -0.95
CA ALA A 59 -0.19 21.73 0.30
C ALA A 59 -1.33 21.05 1.07
N SER A 60 -2.39 20.63 0.36
CA SER A 60 -3.52 19.88 0.93
C SER A 60 -3.06 18.55 1.53
N LEU A 61 -2.27 17.77 0.78
CA LEU A 61 -1.76 16.49 1.26
C LEU A 61 -0.88 16.65 2.50
N ARG A 62 0.05 17.61 2.49
CA ARG A 62 0.90 17.91 3.67
C ARG A 62 0.07 18.23 4.90
N ARG A 63 -1.00 19.02 4.73
CA ARG A 63 -1.93 19.34 5.82
C ARG A 63 -2.66 18.10 6.31
N ALA A 64 -3.19 17.28 5.41
CA ALA A 64 -3.91 16.05 5.75
C ALA A 64 -3.02 15.06 6.52
N VAL A 65 -1.76 14.86 6.09
CA VAL A 65 -0.80 13.98 6.79
C VAL A 65 -0.51 14.50 8.20
N ARG A 66 -0.32 15.81 8.35
CA ARG A 66 -0.11 16.43 9.66
C ARG A 66 -1.31 16.25 10.57
N ASP A 67 -2.52 16.46 10.05
CA ASP A 67 -3.76 16.35 10.83
C ASP A 67 -4.06 14.90 11.20
N TRP A 68 -3.79 13.93 10.32
CA TRP A 68 -3.85 12.50 10.62
C TRP A 68 -2.92 12.11 11.77
N ARG A 69 -1.64 12.52 11.70
CA ARG A 69 -0.66 12.26 12.77
C ARG A 69 -1.05 12.90 14.11
N ALA A 70 -1.74 14.03 14.06
CA ALA A 70 -2.27 14.71 15.24
C ALA A 70 -3.62 14.14 15.73
N GLY A 71 -4.15 13.08 15.11
CA GLY A 71 -5.47 12.51 15.44
C GLY A 71 -6.66 13.42 15.07
N ARG A 72 -6.43 14.49 14.32
CA ARG A 72 -7.44 15.49 13.94
C ARG A 72 -8.06 15.14 12.58
N VAL A 73 -8.68 13.98 12.49
CA VAL A 73 -9.35 13.54 11.26
C VAL A 73 -10.81 13.98 11.33
N ARG A 74 -11.20 14.98 10.52
CA ARG A 74 -12.61 15.37 10.37
C ARG A 74 -13.20 14.68 9.15
N ARG A 75 -14.17 13.78 9.38
CA ARG A 75 -15.12 13.35 8.35
C ARG A 75 -16.23 14.40 8.31
N ARG A 76 -16.43 15.07 7.17
CA ARG A 76 -17.70 15.76 6.93
C ARG A 76 -18.71 14.66 6.60
N VAL A 77 -19.68 14.45 7.48
CA VAL A 77 -20.89 13.67 7.16
C VAL A 77 -21.80 14.59 6.35
#